data_AF-A0A1C2H2T3-F1
#
_entry.id   AF-A0A1C2H2T3-F1
#
_cell.length_a   1.000
_cell.length_b   1.000
_cell.length_c   1.000
_cell.angle_alpha   90.00
_cell.angle_beta   90.00
_cell.angle_gamma   90.00
#
_symmetry.space_group_name_H-M   'P 1'
#
loop_
_entity.id
_entity.type
_entity.pdbx_description
1 polymer ?
#
loop_
_entity_poly.entity_id
_entity_poly.type
_entity_poly.pdbx_seq_one_letter_code
_entity_poly.pdbx_strand_id
1 'polypeptide(L)'
;MPEAFRQLQGPMLRKPGGDRKMVEILSLVLHHDEQAVLCAVEMALEAGVPTKTHVLNLLHRLVDGTPTDQPDVTPPSSLVLKKEPEANVARYDGLRGGTRHAS
;
A
#
# COMPACT_ATOMS: atom_id res chain seq x y z
N MET A 1 -19.23 -9.07 13.30
CA MET A 1 -18.27 -8.62 12.27
C MET A 1 -17.39 -7.54 12.90
N PRO A 2 -16.05 -7.67 12.84
CA PRO A 2 -15.14 -6.69 13.44
C PRO A 2 -15.30 -5.29 12.83
N GLU A 3 -14.93 -4.26 13.58
CA GLU A 3 -15.15 -2.87 13.18
C GLU A 3 -14.38 -2.47 11.92
N ALA A 4 -13.12 -2.88 11.80
CA ALA A 4 -12.29 -2.60 10.64
C ALA A 4 -12.96 -3.06 9.32
N PHE A 5 -13.57 -4.24 9.31
CA PHE A 5 -14.31 -4.73 8.13
C PHE A 5 -15.56 -3.90 7.81
N ARG A 6 -16.27 -3.38 8.83
CA ARG A 6 -17.41 -2.48 8.62
C ARG A 6 -16.96 -1.14 8.03
N GLN A 7 -15.84 -0.60 8.52
CA GLN A 7 -15.25 0.63 7.99
C GLN A 7 -14.74 0.44 6.56
N LEU A 8 -14.16 -0.72 6.24
CA LEU A 8 -13.70 -1.08 4.89
C LEU A 8 -14.85 -1.19 3.87
N GLN A 9 -16.02 -1.69 4.30
CA GLN A 9 -17.15 -1.94 3.43
C GLN A 9 -17.67 -0.66 2.74
N GLY A 10 -17.76 0.46 3.46
CA GLY A 10 -18.28 1.72 2.93
C GLY A 10 -17.52 2.22 1.68
N PRO A 11 -16.18 2.43 1.76
CA PRO A 11 -15.36 2.80 0.62
C PRO A 11 -15.39 1.81 -0.55
N MET A 12 -15.48 0.51 -0.26
CA MET A 12 -15.50 -0.53 -1.29
C MET A 12 -16.80 -0.52 -2.08
N LEU A 13 -17.96 -0.48 -1.40
CA LEU A 13 -19.28 -0.52 -2.06
C LEU A 13 -19.56 0.68 -2.98
N ARG A 14 -18.85 1.80 -2.80
CA ARG A 14 -18.94 2.97 -3.69
C ARG A 14 -18.29 2.74 -5.06
N LYS A 15 -17.51 1.67 -5.24
CA LYS A 15 -16.78 1.36 -6.48
C LYS A 15 -17.48 0.21 -7.22
N PRO A 16 -17.53 0.23 -8.57
CA PRO A 16 -18.01 -0.90 -9.35
C PRO A 16 -17.26 -2.19 -9.01
N GLY A 17 -18.01 -3.28 -8.74
CA GLY A 17 -17.47 -4.57 -8.31
C GLY A 17 -16.86 -4.57 -6.91
N GLY A 18 -17.14 -3.54 -6.10
CA GLY A 18 -16.65 -3.41 -4.73
C GLY A 18 -17.23 -4.43 -3.76
N ASP A 19 -18.48 -4.83 -3.99
CA ASP A 19 -19.18 -5.93 -3.31
C ASP A 19 -18.42 -7.26 -3.48
N ARG A 20 -18.05 -7.61 -4.72
CA ARG A 20 -17.25 -8.80 -5.01
C ARG A 20 -15.89 -8.73 -4.33
N LYS A 21 -15.21 -7.59 -4.41
CA LYS A 21 -13.90 -7.41 -3.74
C LYS A 21 -14.01 -7.51 -2.22
N MET A 22 -15.11 -7.03 -1.64
CA MET A 22 -15.37 -7.15 -0.21
C MET A 22 -15.57 -8.61 0.19
N VAL A 23 -16.36 -9.37 -0.58
CA VAL A 23 -16.54 -10.83 -0.36
C VAL A 23 -15.21 -11.57 -0.48
N GLU A 24 -14.39 -11.24 -1.48
CA GLU A 24 -13.07 -11.83 -1.65
C GLU A 24 -12.17 -11.57 -0.43
N ILE A 25 -12.18 -10.36 0.15
CA ILE A 25 -11.45 -10.07 1.40
C ILE A 25 -12.01 -10.85 2.58
N LEU A 26 -13.34 -10.93 2.72
CA LEU A 26 -13.97 -11.69 3.80
C LEU A 26 -13.68 -13.18 3.69
N SER A 27 -13.53 -13.72 2.48
CA SER A 27 -13.19 -15.12 2.26
C SER A 27 -11.75 -15.47 2.62
N LEU A 28 -10.86 -14.49 2.84
CA LEU A 28 -9.47 -14.76 3.21
C LEU A 28 -9.34 -15.51 4.54
N VAL A 29 -10.27 -15.32 5.47
CA VAL A 29 -10.26 -16.04 6.77
C VAL A 29 -10.50 -17.54 6.62
N LEU A 30 -10.91 -18.03 5.44
CA LEU A 30 -11.02 -19.46 5.15
C LEU A 30 -9.65 -20.11 4.90
N HIS A 31 -8.63 -19.30 4.62
CA HIS A 31 -7.30 -19.76 4.21
C HIS A 31 -6.17 -19.17 5.05
N HIS A 32 -6.45 -18.12 5.81
CA HIS A 32 -5.48 -17.40 6.65
C HIS A 32 -6.01 -17.25 8.07
N ASP A 33 -5.10 -17.04 9.01
CA ASP A 33 -5.44 -16.70 10.38
C ASP A 33 -6.30 -15.42 10.43
N GLU A 34 -7.39 -15.45 11.20
CA GLU A 34 -8.35 -14.36 11.30
C GLU A 34 -7.69 -13.06 11.78
N GLN A 35 -6.77 -13.15 12.75
CA GLN A 35 -6.08 -11.97 13.30
C GLN A 35 -5.12 -11.37 12.28
N ALA A 36 -4.45 -12.20 11.47
CA ALA A 36 -3.62 -11.71 10.38
C ALA A 36 -4.44 -10.95 9.32
N VAL A 37 -5.63 -11.45 8.96
CA VAL A 37 -6.53 -10.76 8.01
C VAL A 37 -7.07 -9.47 8.62
N LEU A 38 -7.48 -9.49 9.90
CA LEU A 38 -7.95 -8.29 10.60
C LEU A 38 -6.87 -7.21 10.64
N CYS A 39 -5.65 -7.58 11.03
CA CYS A 39 -4.49 -6.67 11.08
C CYS A 39 -4.20 -6.06 9.70
N ALA A 40 -4.22 -6.87 8.63
CA ALA A 40 -4.03 -6.36 7.26
C ALA A 40 -5.10 -5.33 6.84
N VAL A 41 -6.34 -5.51 7.28
CA VAL A 41 -7.44 -4.57 7.02
C VAL A 41 -7.26 -3.27 7.80
N GLU A 42 -6.88 -3.35 9.07
CA GLU A 42 -6.59 -2.18 9.91
C GLU A 42 -5.45 -1.36 9.32
N MET A 43 -4.33 -2.01 8.96
CA MET A 43 -3.21 -1.35 8.31
C MET A 43 -3.60 -0.67 6.98
N ALA A 44 -4.47 -1.29 6.19
CA ALA A 44 -4.93 -0.69 4.92
C ALA A 44 -5.82 0.55 5.14
N LEU A 45 -6.60 0.57 6.22
CA LEU A 45 -7.42 1.71 6.63
C LEU A 45 -6.55 2.85 7.17
N GLU A 46 -5.57 2.53 8.02
CA GLU A 46 -4.61 3.50 8.56
C GLU A 46 -3.77 4.17 7.45
N ALA A 47 -3.36 3.41 6.44
CA ALA A 47 -2.67 3.95 5.27
C ALA A 47 -3.56 4.83 4.38
N GLY A 48 -4.89 4.86 4.61
CA GLY A 48 -5.84 5.58 3.76
C GLY A 48 -6.03 4.93 2.38
N VAL A 49 -5.57 3.69 2.18
CA VAL A 49 -5.65 2.95 0.91
C VAL A 49 -6.48 1.65 1.08
N PRO A 50 -7.80 1.76 1.35
CA PRO A 50 -8.68 0.61 1.58
C PRO A 50 -9.02 -0.11 0.27
N THR A 51 -8.04 -0.83 -0.28
CA THR A 51 -8.17 -1.60 -1.53
C THR A 51 -7.82 -3.07 -1.31
N LYS A 52 -8.50 -3.96 -2.04
CA LYS A 52 -8.20 -5.41 -2.00
C LYS A 52 -6.72 -5.70 -2.22
N THR A 53 -6.12 -5.08 -3.22
CA THR A 53 -4.71 -5.29 -3.56
C THR A 53 -3.79 -4.91 -2.39
N HIS A 54 -4.08 -3.81 -1.71
CA HIS A 54 -3.29 -3.38 -0.58
C HIS A 54 -3.44 -4.31 0.63
N VAL A 55 -4.68 -4.72 0.95
CA VAL A 55 -4.95 -5.71 2.01
C VAL A 55 -4.22 -7.02 1.75
N LEU A 56 -4.28 -7.56 0.52
CA LEU A 56 -3.55 -8.78 0.15
C LEU A 56 -2.03 -8.63 0.31
N ASN A 57 -1.48 -7.49 -0.10
CA ASN A 57 -0.05 -7.24 0.03
C ASN A 57 0.39 -7.19 1.50
N LEU A 58 -0.38 -6.52 2.35
CA LEU A 58 -0.13 -6.46 3.79
C LEU A 58 -0.26 -7.85 4.43
N LEU A 59 -1.28 -8.62 4.05
CA LEU A 59 -1.47 -9.98 4.54
C LEU A 59 -0.29 -10.89 4.18
N HIS A 60 0.19 -10.85 2.94
CA HIS A 60 1.39 -11.60 2.54
C HIS A 60 2.60 -11.20 3.37
N ARG A 61 2.81 -9.90 3.63
CA ARG A 61 3.93 -9.43 4.45
C ARG A 61 3.82 -9.85 5.93
N LEU A 62 2.60 -9.96 6.46
CA LEU A 62 2.35 -10.42 7.82
C LEU A 62 2.56 -11.93 7.95
N VAL A 63 2.14 -12.71 6.95
CA VAL A 63 2.19 -14.18 6.98
C VAL A 63 3.55 -14.72 6.56
N ASP A 64 4.09 -14.22 5.45
CA ASP A 64 5.38 -14.67 4.90
C ASP A 64 6.57 -13.99 5.62
N GLY A 65 6.29 -12.99 6.45
CA GLY A 65 7.27 -12.08 7.03
C GLY A 65 7.72 -11.01 6.02
N THR A 66 8.17 -9.86 6.54
CA THR A 66 8.99 -8.97 5.70
C THR A 66 10.28 -9.74 5.46
N PRO A 67 10.77 -9.94 4.22
CA PRO A 67 12.08 -10.52 4.02
C PRO A 67 13.09 -9.49 4.51
N THR A 68 13.39 -9.51 5.81
CA THR A 68 14.42 -8.71 6.48
C THR A 68 15.81 -9.20 6.12
N ASP A 69 15.89 -10.39 5.52
CA ASP A 69 17.11 -11.06 5.10
C ASP A 69 17.15 -11.20 3.57
N GLN A 70 16.74 -10.15 2.84
CA GLN A 70 17.07 -10.11 1.42
C GLN A 70 18.58 -9.91 1.30
N PRO A 71 19.30 -10.81 0.60
CA PRO A 71 20.72 -10.63 0.40
C PRO A 71 20.95 -9.31 -0.34
N ASP A 72 21.99 -8.58 0.08
CA ASP A 72 22.36 -7.32 -0.57
C ASP A 72 22.61 -7.59 -2.06
N VAL A 73 21.80 -6.97 -2.91
CA VAL A 73 21.85 -7.20 -4.35
C VAL A 73 22.91 -6.29 -4.92
N THR A 74 24.08 -6.84 -5.24
CA THR A 74 25.10 -6.10 -5.99
C THR A 74 24.58 -5.84 -7.40
N PRO A 75 24.34 -4.57 -7.80
CA PRO A 75 23.81 -4.29 -9.12
C PRO A 75 24.84 -4.65 -10.21
N PRO A 76 24.42 -5.22 -11.34
CA PRO A 76 25.31 -5.48 -12.46
C PRO A 76 25.92 -4.18 -12.99
N SER A 77 27.09 -4.28 -13.62
CA SER A 77 27.82 -3.13 -14.19
C SER A 77 27.02 -2.34 -15.24
N SER A 78 26.01 -2.96 -15.85
CA SER A 78 25.06 -2.30 -16.76
C SER A 78 24.14 -1.28 -16.07
N LEU A 79 23.98 -1.36 -14.75
CA LEU A 79 23.17 -0.44 -13.94
C LEU A 79 24.00 0.64 -13.23
N VAL A 80 25.29 0.80 -13.59
CA VAL A 80 26.10 1.92 -13.09
C VAL A 80 25.48 3.23 -13.56
N LEU A 81 25.21 4.12 -12.60
CA LEU A 81 24.59 5.41 -12.87
C LEU A 81 25.55 6.29 -13.68
N LYS A 82 25.14 6.68 -14.89
CA LYS A 82 25.87 7.68 -15.70
C LYS A 82 25.73 9.09 -15.12
N LYS A 83 24.63 9.33 -14.40
CA LYS A 83 24.33 10.58 -13.73
C LYS A 83 23.77 10.26 -12.35
N GLU A 84 24.44 10.73 -11.31
CA GLU A 84 23.93 10.57 -9.96
C GLU A 84 22.67 11.40 -9.72
N PRO A 85 21.74 10.91 -8.89
CA PRO A 85 20.56 11.66 -8.51
C PRO A 85 20.99 12.88 -7.67
N GLU A 86 20.74 14.07 -8.18
CA GLU A 86 20.86 15.29 -7.41
C GLU A 86 19.63 15.44 -6.50
N ALA A 87 19.84 15.66 -5.21
CA ALA A 87 18.78 15.97 -4.25
C ALA A 87 18.26 17.42 -4.42
N ASN A 88 17.82 17.76 -5.62
CA ASN A 88 17.40 19.12 -5.99
C ASN A 88 15.88 19.30 -5.89
N VAL A 89 15.42 19.71 -4.71
CA VAL A 89 14.00 20.02 -4.45
C VAL A 89 13.51 21.26 -5.22
N ALA A 90 14.40 22.21 -5.53
CA ALA A 90 14.07 23.44 -6.26
C ALA A 90 13.61 23.17 -7.71
N ARG A 91 13.94 22.00 -8.27
CA ARG A 91 13.40 21.55 -9.56
C ARG A 91 11.86 21.51 -9.56
N TYR A 92 11.24 21.13 -8.45
CA TYR A 92 9.79 21.08 -8.32
C TYR A 92 9.18 22.48 -8.16
N ASP A 93 9.87 23.39 -7.48
CA ASP A 93 9.42 24.78 -7.32
C ASP A 93 9.33 25.50 -8.67
N GLY A 94 10.29 25.25 -9.57
CA GLY A 94 10.26 25.79 -10.93
C GLY A 94 9.12 25.23 -11.78
N LEU A 95 8.75 23.96 -11.59
CA LEU A 95 7.62 23.32 -12.28
C LEU A 95 6.26 23.79 -11.77
N ARG A 96 6.17 24.34 -10.55
CA ARG A 96 4.91 24.81 -9.95
C ARG A 96 4.40 26.14 -10.52
N GLY A 97 5.13 26.81 -11.41
CA GLY A 97 4.60 27.86 -12.28
C GLY A 97 3.69 28.91 -11.61
N GLY A 98 4.24 29.73 -10.72
CA GLY A 98 3.61 31.01 -10.34
C GLY A 98 2.80 31.04 -9.04
N THR A 99 3.03 32.15 -8.31
CA THR A 99 2.40 32.64 -7.08
C THR A 99 2.47 31.76 -5.82
N ARG A 100 3.48 32.08 -5.00
CA ARG A 100 3.49 31.81 -3.56
C ARG A 100 2.31 32.57 -2.93
N HIS A 101 1.17 31.92 -2.76
CA HIS A 101 0.07 32.44 -1.94
C HIS A 101 0.31 32.03 -0.48
N ALA A 102 1.25 32.69 0.17
CA ALA A 102 1.38 32.67 1.62
C ALA A 102 2.06 33.97 2.05
N SER A 103 1.23 34.94 2.42
CA SER A 103 1.60 36.06 3.29
C SER A 103 1.32 35.66 4.74
#